data_AF-A0A5C1I700-F1
#
_entry.id   AF-A0A5C1I700-F1
#
_cell.length_a   1.000
_cell.length_b   1.000
_cell.length_c   1.000
_cell.angle_alpha   90.00
_cell.angle_beta   90.00
_cell.angle_gamma   90.00
#
_symmetry.space_group_name_H-M   'P 1'
#
loop_
_entity.id
_entity.type
_entity.pdbx_description
1 polymer ?
#
loop_
_entity_poly.entity_id
_entity_poly.type
_entity_poly.pdbx_seq_one_letter_code
_entity_poly.pdbx_strand_id
1 'polypeptide(L)'
;MFISRKIMFLLGAGLALSSIANKAVAQEKKTSGNPIVEGWYADPEAKIFNKQYWVYPTYSAKYNDQVFMDAFSSPDLVNWTKHPRIIDTAAVKWAKRAMWAPAVTEKDGKYYIFFGANDIQNNNEVGGIGVAVGDKPEGPFKDLLGKPLIGQIINKAQPIDQFVFKDDDGQYYMIYGGWGQCNIVRLKNDFTGIEPFKDGETYKLITPKDYVEGPVMFKRKGKYYFMWSEGGWTGPDYRVAYAIGDSPFGPFNRIGTILKQDASIATGAGHHSVIQVPGKDEWYIVYHRRPLTETDGNHRVTCIDKMYFDKDGKILPVKITNEGVTARKIK
;
A
#
# COMPACT_ATOMS: atom_id res chain seq x y z
N MET A 1 -30.61 -80.71 -46.15
CA MET A 1 -30.04 -81.75 -45.25
C MET A 1 -29.02 -81.06 -44.37
N PHE A 2 -29.20 -81.16 -43.05
CA PHE A 2 -28.42 -80.48 -42.00
C PHE A 2 -26.92 -80.81 -42.03
N ILE A 3 -26.14 -79.96 -41.33
CA ILE A 3 -24.77 -80.08 -40.73
C ILE A 3 -23.92 -78.87 -41.19
N SER A 4 -23.66 -77.79 -40.43
CA SER A 4 -23.17 -77.53 -39.06
C SER A 4 -21.64 -77.55 -38.88
N ARG A 5 -21.13 -76.45 -38.28
CA ARG A 5 -19.79 -76.13 -37.71
C ARG A 5 -18.75 -75.57 -38.70
N LYS A 6 -17.92 -74.57 -38.39
CA LYS A 6 -17.64 -73.70 -37.21
C LYS A 6 -16.75 -72.56 -37.75
N ILE A 7 -17.03 -71.29 -37.45
CA ILE A 7 -16.07 -70.19 -37.67
C ILE A 7 -15.81 -69.51 -36.32
N MET A 8 -14.52 -69.32 -36.05
CA MET A 8 -13.89 -68.92 -34.81
C MET A 8 -14.03 -67.41 -34.61
N PHE A 9 -14.65 -66.97 -33.50
CA PHE A 9 -14.67 -65.57 -33.08
C PHE A 9 -13.40 -65.25 -32.28
N LEU A 10 -12.58 -64.33 -32.77
CA LEU A 10 -11.53 -63.67 -31.98
C LEU A 10 -12.18 -62.54 -31.16
N LEU A 11 -12.13 -62.67 -29.83
CA LEU A 11 -12.44 -61.58 -28.90
C LEU A 11 -11.25 -60.62 -28.85
N GLY A 12 -11.42 -59.41 -29.38
CA GLY A 12 -10.56 -58.28 -29.06
C GLY A 12 -11.09 -57.57 -27.81
N ALA A 13 -10.41 -57.71 -26.68
CA ALA A 13 -10.72 -56.96 -25.46
C ALA A 13 -10.12 -55.53 -25.56
N GLY A 14 -10.95 -54.55 -25.89
CA GLY A 14 -10.62 -53.14 -25.76
C GLY A 14 -10.80 -52.69 -24.31
N LEU A 15 -9.70 -52.51 -23.59
CA LEU A 15 -9.68 -51.85 -22.28
C LEU A 15 -9.82 -50.33 -22.48
N ALA A 16 -11.02 -49.80 -22.26
CA ALA A 16 -11.23 -48.38 -22.10
C ALA A 16 -10.79 -47.96 -20.69
N LEU A 17 -9.57 -47.41 -20.58
CA LEU A 17 -9.08 -46.76 -19.37
C LEU A 17 -9.72 -45.37 -19.25
N SER A 18 -10.80 -45.27 -18.48
CA SER A 18 -11.35 -43.99 -18.04
C SER A 18 -10.42 -43.38 -16.98
N SER A 19 -9.62 -42.39 -17.38
CA SER A 19 -8.81 -41.59 -16.46
C SER A 19 -9.70 -40.66 -15.64
N ILE A 20 -10.01 -41.04 -14.40
CA ILE A 20 -10.61 -40.14 -13.41
C ILE A 20 -9.52 -39.17 -12.97
N ALA A 21 -9.53 -37.96 -13.53
CA ALA A 21 -8.69 -36.87 -13.07
C ALA A 21 -9.19 -36.42 -11.68
N ASN A 22 -8.48 -36.82 -10.62
CA ASN A 22 -8.65 -36.24 -9.29
C ASN A 22 -8.25 -34.76 -9.35
N LYS A 23 -9.23 -33.87 -9.51
CA LYS A 23 -9.04 -32.45 -9.16
C LYS A 23 -8.88 -32.39 -7.64
N ALA A 24 -7.65 -32.20 -7.18
CA ALA A 24 -7.39 -31.80 -5.81
C ALA A 24 -8.21 -30.52 -5.54
N VAL A 25 -9.21 -30.64 -4.67
CA VAL A 25 -9.95 -29.47 -4.18
C VAL A 25 -8.97 -28.71 -3.31
N ALA A 26 -8.42 -27.61 -3.82
CA ALA A 26 -7.60 -26.71 -3.03
C ALA A 26 -8.44 -26.25 -1.83
N GLN A 27 -7.94 -26.50 -0.62
CA GLN A 27 -8.61 -26.07 0.59
C GLN A 27 -8.71 -24.54 0.60
N GLU A 28 -9.94 -24.02 0.66
CA GLU A 28 -10.17 -22.57 0.65
C GLU A 28 -9.50 -21.93 1.88
N LYS A 29 -8.58 -20.99 1.65
CA LYS A 29 -7.91 -20.25 2.74
C LYS A 29 -8.98 -19.54 3.59
N LYS A 30 -8.98 -19.80 4.90
CA LYS A 30 -9.92 -19.17 5.84
C LYS A 30 -9.50 -17.76 6.24
N THR A 31 -8.20 -17.48 6.20
CA THR A 31 -7.61 -16.18 6.54
C THR A 31 -6.52 -15.81 5.54
N SER A 32 -6.15 -14.53 5.50
CA SER A 32 -5.11 -14.00 4.61
C SER A 32 -3.76 -14.63 4.90
N GLY A 33 -3.49 -14.94 6.17
CA GLY A 33 -2.15 -15.11 6.69
C GLY A 33 -1.42 -13.77 6.73
N ASN A 34 -0.33 -13.73 7.49
CA ASN A 34 0.66 -12.66 7.43
C ASN A 34 2.05 -13.28 7.23
N PRO A 35 2.78 -12.91 6.17
CA PRO A 35 2.44 -11.87 5.20
C PRO A 35 1.31 -12.23 4.21
N ILE A 36 0.66 -11.22 3.65
CA ILE A 36 -0.48 -11.40 2.72
C ILE A 36 -0.05 -11.88 1.32
N VAL A 37 1.23 -11.66 0.98
CA VAL A 37 1.85 -12.02 -0.29
C VAL A 37 3.29 -12.47 -0.02
N GLU A 38 3.83 -13.33 -0.89
CA GLU A 38 5.22 -13.75 -0.84
C GLU A 38 6.15 -12.66 -1.44
N GLY A 39 7.35 -12.53 -0.88
CA GLY A 39 8.38 -11.59 -1.32
C GLY A 39 8.59 -10.42 -0.37
N TRP A 40 9.59 -9.60 -0.69
CA TRP A 40 10.00 -8.45 0.12
C TRP A 40 9.30 -7.18 -0.35
N TYR A 41 8.31 -6.76 0.43
CA TYR A 41 7.43 -5.64 0.11
C TYR A 41 7.20 -4.78 1.34
N ALA A 42 7.46 -3.50 1.18
CA ALA A 42 7.35 -2.51 2.23
C ALA A 42 6.41 -1.37 1.83
N ASP A 43 6.22 -0.45 2.76
CA ASP A 43 5.51 0.81 2.55
C ASP A 43 4.18 0.67 1.79
N PRO A 44 3.25 -0.17 2.27
CA PRO A 44 2.06 -0.52 1.50
C PRO A 44 1.03 0.62 1.51
N GLU A 45 0.65 1.07 0.32
CA GLU A 45 -0.57 1.88 0.13
C GLU A 45 -1.74 0.99 -0.28
N ALA A 46 -2.83 1.08 0.47
CA ALA A 46 -3.99 0.24 0.28
C ALA A 46 -5.22 1.07 -0.12
N LYS A 47 -5.90 0.64 -1.18
CA LYS A 47 -7.12 1.29 -1.71
C LYS A 47 -8.16 0.26 -2.10
N ILE A 48 -9.37 0.75 -2.35
CA ILE A 48 -10.43 -0.04 -2.96
C ILE A 48 -10.75 0.56 -4.33
N PHE A 49 -10.58 -0.24 -5.39
CA PHE A 49 -10.93 0.12 -6.76
C PHE A 49 -11.71 -1.02 -7.39
N ASN A 50 -12.77 -0.69 -8.14
CA ASN A 50 -13.56 -1.66 -8.89
C ASN A 50 -14.03 -2.84 -8.02
N LYS A 51 -14.50 -2.56 -6.79
CA LYS A 51 -14.91 -3.54 -5.78
C LYS A 51 -13.84 -4.59 -5.40
N GLN A 52 -12.56 -4.25 -5.59
CA GLN A 52 -11.44 -5.05 -5.14
C GLN A 52 -10.57 -4.23 -4.19
N TYR A 53 -9.93 -4.92 -3.26
CA TYR A 53 -8.85 -4.38 -2.45
C TYR A 53 -7.58 -4.37 -3.28
N TRP A 54 -6.80 -3.31 -3.16
CA TRP A 54 -5.51 -3.15 -3.83
C TRP A 54 -4.46 -2.75 -2.81
N VAL A 55 -3.25 -3.28 -2.97
CA VAL A 55 -2.06 -2.90 -2.21
C VAL A 55 -0.93 -2.62 -3.18
N TYR A 56 -0.35 -1.43 -3.06
CA TYR A 56 0.78 -0.94 -3.83
C TYR A 56 1.95 -0.74 -2.86
N PRO A 57 2.93 -1.66 -2.82
CA PRO A 57 4.09 -1.52 -1.95
C PRO A 57 5.34 -1.04 -2.70
N THR A 58 6.32 -0.54 -1.95
CA THR A 58 7.73 -0.52 -2.35
C THR A 58 8.22 -1.97 -2.55
N TYR A 59 8.91 -2.25 -3.65
CA TYR A 59 9.73 -3.45 -3.75
C TYR A 59 10.95 -3.30 -2.83
N SER A 60 10.98 -4.06 -1.73
CA SER A 60 11.99 -3.88 -0.69
C SER A 60 13.26 -4.67 -1.04
N ALA A 61 14.28 -3.95 -1.47
CA ALA A 61 15.58 -4.48 -1.85
C ALA A 61 16.69 -3.50 -1.45
N LYS A 62 17.95 -3.80 -1.78
CA LYS A 62 19.03 -2.84 -1.61
C LYS A 62 18.69 -1.53 -2.34
N TYR A 63 19.09 -0.41 -1.76
CA TYR A 63 18.74 0.94 -2.19
C TYR A 63 18.74 1.20 -3.71
N ASN A 64 19.78 0.77 -4.43
CA ASN A 64 19.89 0.96 -5.88
C ASN A 64 19.05 -0.02 -6.73
N ASP A 65 18.53 -1.10 -6.13
CA ASP A 65 17.74 -2.13 -6.80
C ASP A 65 16.22 -1.86 -6.69
N GLN A 66 15.82 -0.86 -5.89
CA GLN A 66 14.43 -0.41 -5.74
C GLN A 66 14.03 0.49 -6.91
N VAL A 67 13.86 -0.12 -8.10
CA VAL A 67 13.67 0.59 -9.39
C VAL A 67 12.35 0.27 -10.09
N PHE A 68 11.46 -0.46 -9.42
CA PHE A 68 10.14 -0.79 -9.91
C PHE A 68 9.17 -0.99 -8.75
N MET A 69 7.88 -0.97 -9.04
CA MET A 69 6.82 -1.35 -8.10
C MET A 69 5.95 -2.45 -8.71
N ASP A 70 5.45 -3.32 -7.84
CA ASP A 70 4.39 -4.27 -8.15
C ASP A 70 3.08 -3.77 -7.51
N ALA A 71 1.94 -4.36 -7.87
CA ALA A 71 0.69 -4.19 -7.15
C ALA A 71 0.05 -5.53 -6.85
N PHE A 72 -0.88 -5.55 -5.91
CA PHE A 72 -1.60 -6.75 -5.51
C PHE A 72 -3.08 -6.43 -5.39
N SER A 73 -3.94 -7.26 -5.99
CA SER A 73 -5.39 -7.11 -5.86
C SER A 73 -6.02 -8.31 -5.16
N SER A 74 -7.09 -8.09 -4.41
CA SER A 74 -7.87 -9.15 -3.79
C SER A 74 -9.36 -8.88 -3.85
N PRO A 75 -10.20 -9.87 -4.17
CA PRO A 75 -11.65 -9.74 -4.07
C PRO A 75 -12.17 -9.86 -2.62
N ASP A 76 -11.34 -10.35 -1.69
CA ASP A 76 -11.81 -10.77 -0.37
C ASP A 76 -10.80 -10.61 0.78
N LEU A 77 -9.70 -9.86 0.61
CA LEU A 77 -8.58 -9.72 1.56
C LEU A 77 -7.75 -10.98 1.79
N VAL A 78 -8.15 -12.14 1.27
CA VAL A 78 -7.49 -13.43 1.54
C VAL A 78 -6.74 -13.93 0.32
N ASN A 79 -7.38 -13.87 -0.84
CA ASN A 79 -6.83 -14.35 -2.09
C ASN A 79 -6.25 -13.17 -2.86
N TRP A 80 -4.92 -13.11 -2.97
CA TRP A 80 -4.22 -11.99 -3.60
C TRP A 80 -3.66 -12.40 -4.98
N THR A 81 -3.85 -11.54 -5.97
CA THR A 81 -3.27 -11.64 -7.31
C THR A 81 -2.16 -10.60 -7.44
N LYS A 82 -0.97 -11.04 -7.85
CA LYS A 82 0.17 -10.17 -8.11
C LYS A 82 0.09 -9.57 -9.52
N HIS A 83 0.35 -8.27 -9.62
CA HIS A 83 0.50 -7.50 -10.85
C HIS A 83 1.95 -6.99 -10.90
N PRO A 84 2.84 -7.67 -11.64
CA PRO A 84 4.26 -7.33 -11.61
C PRO A 84 4.56 -6.08 -12.44
N ARG A 85 5.56 -5.30 -12.00
CA ARG A 85 6.18 -4.19 -12.73
C ARG A 85 5.15 -3.21 -13.30
N ILE A 86 4.27 -2.71 -12.43
CA ILE A 86 3.26 -1.73 -12.79
C ILE A 86 3.88 -0.40 -13.23
N ILE A 87 5.08 -0.10 -12.74
CA ILE A 87 5.92 1.04 -13.13
C ILE A 87 7.38 0.72 -12.82
N ASP A 88 8.31 1.28 -13.60
CA ASP A 88 9.75 1.21 -13.37
C ASP A 88 10.49 2.45 -13.88
N THR A 89 11.80 2.49 -13.69
CA THR A 89 12.68 3.56 -14.17
C THR A 89 12.80 3.65 -15.70
N ALA A 90 12.35 2.62 -16.46
CA ALA A 90 12.22 2.75 -17.90
C ALA A 90 11.03 3.64 -18.27
N ALA A 91 9.95 3.63 -17.48
CA ALA A 91 8.82 4.54 -17.63
C ALA A 91 9.08 5.95 -17.05
N VAL A 92 9.95 6.08 -16.04
CA VAL A 92 10.25 7.33 -15.33
C VAL A 92 11.73 7.69 -15.49
N LYS A 93 12.08 8.41 -16.58
CA LYS A 93 13.48 8.56 -17.02
C LYS A 93 14.39 9.35 -16.07
N TRP A 94 13.83 10.21 -15.24
CA TRP A 94 14.60 10.97 -14.25
C TRP A 94 14.87 10.15 -12.98
N ALA A 95 14.12 9.08 -12.72
CA ALA A 95 14.33 8.17 -11.60
C ALA A 95 15.38 7.10 -11.95
N LYS A 96 16.27 6.82 -11.00
CA LYS A 96 17.38 5.86 -11.15
C LYS A 96 17.41 4.81 -10.03
N ARG A 97 16.78 5.10 -8.89
CA ARG A 97 16.78 4.29 -7.67
C ARG A 97 15.69 4.77 -6.71
N ALA A 98 15.53 4.08 -5.59
CA ALA A 98 14.71 4.53 -4.47
C ALA A 98 13.26 4.85 -4.85
N MET A 99 12.65 4.06 -5.75
CA MET A 99 11.21 4.17 -6.04
C MET A 99 10.40 3.68 -4.83
N TRP A 100 9.90 4.61 -4.03
CA TRP A 100 9.43 4.36 -2.67
C TRP A 100 7.98 4.78 -2.41
N ALA A 101 7.39 4.11 -1.42
CA ALA A 101 6.21 4.48 -0.66
C ALA A 101 5.13 5.11 -1.55
N PRO A 102 4.48 4.32 -2.43
CA PRO A 102 3.54 4.89 -3.37
C PRO A 102 2.30 5.45 -2.66
N ALA A 103 1.64 6.41 -3.29
CA ALA A 103 0.24 6.73 -3.01
C ALA A 103 -0.57 6.60 -4.30
N VAL A 104 -1.83 6.19 -4.21
CA VAL A 104 -2.63 5.91 -5.40
C VAL A 104 -4.04 6.47 -5.28
N THR A 105 -4.54 7.05 -6.36
CA THR A 105 -5.92 7.54 -6.42
C THR A 105 -6.53 7.32 -7.81
N GLU A 106 -7.84 7.16 -7.84
CA GLU A 106 -8.62 7.14 -9.08
C GLU A 106 -9.28 8.51 -9.27
N LYS A 107 -9.25 8.99 -10.51
CA LYS A 107 -9.94 10.21 -10.92
C LYS A 107 -10.30 10.10 -12.40
N ASP A 108 -11.57 10.35 -12.71
CA ASP A 108 -12.12 10.41 -14.07
C ASP A 108 -11.80 9.17 -14.93
N GLY A 109 -11.83 7.97 -14.30
CA GLY A 109 -11.56 6.70 -14.96
C GLY A 109 -10.07 6.41 -15.18
N LYS A 110 -9.17 7.23 -14.63
CA LYS A 110 -7.72 7.04 -14.66
C LYS A 110 -7.17 6.83 -13.27
N TYR A 111 -6.05 6.13 -13.20
CA TYR A 111 -5.35 5.82 -11.97
C TYR A 111 -4.04 6.59 -11.95
N TYR A 112 -3.77 7.24 -10.82
CA TYR A 112 -2.58 8.02 -10.61
C TYR A 112 -1.79 7.41 -9.47
N ILE A 113 -0.53 7.10 -9.73
CA ILE A 113 0.43 6.65 -8.71
C ILE A 113 1.45 7.75 -8.49
N PHE A 114 1.56 8.18 -7.24
CA PHE A 114 2.60 9.07 -6.75
C PHE A 114 3.65 8.22 -6.05
N PHE A 115 4.92 8.61 -6.12
CA PHE A 115 6.03 7.83 -5.54
C PHE A 115 7.22 8.73 -5.26
N GLY A 116 8.02 8.41 -4.24
CA GLY A 116 9.34 9.00 -4.06
C GLY A 116 10.36 8.37 -5.00
N ALA A 117 11.37 9.12 -5.44
CA ALA A 117 12.49 8.59 -6.23
C ALA A 117 13.80 9.37 -6.02
N ASN A 118 14.92 8.68 -6.19
CA ASN A 118 16.31 9.15 -6.05
C ASN A 118 16.76 9.63 -4.66
N ASP A 119 15.82 9.89 -3.74
CA ASP A 119 16.09 10.22 -2.34
C ASP A 119 17.09 11.38 -2.20
N ILE A 120 16.62 12.57 -2.60
CA ILE A 120 17.47 13.77 -2.65
C ILE A 120 17.94 14.15 -1.24
N GLN A 121 19.22 14.51 -1.14
CA GLN A 121 19.84 14.96 0.12
C GLN A 121 19.98 16.49 0.18
N ASN A 122 19.79 17.18 -0.94
CA ASN A 122 19.79 18.64 -1.07
C ASN A 122 19.07 19.07 -2.37
N ASN A 123 18.83 20.37 -2.53
CA ASN A 123 18.09 20.93 -3.67
C ASN A 123 18.87 21.04 -4.99
N ASN A 124 20.11 20.54 -5.06
CA ASN A 124 20.89 20.48 -6.31
C ASN A 124 20.76 19.12 -7.02
N GLU A 125 20.04 18.17 -6.44
CA GLU A 125 19.84 16.83 -6.96
C GLU A 125 18.50 16.70 -7.69
N VAL A 126 18.45 15.86 -8.72
CA VAL A 126 17.19 15.53 -9.40
C VAL A 126 16.55 14.34 -8.69
N GLY A 127 15.38 14.57 -8.09
CA GLY A 127 14.59 13.53 -7.43
C GLY A 127 13.43 14.14 -6.65
N GLY A 128 12.80 13.33 -5.80
CA GLY A 128 11.63 13.70 -5.00
C GLY A 128 10.37 12.95 -5.43
N ILE A 129 9.22 13.59 -5.30
CA ILE A 129 7.91 12.96 -5.54
C ILE A 129 7.57 13.06 -7.02
N GLY A 130 7.34 11.92 -7.66
CA GLY A 130 6.80 11.79 -9.01
C GLY A 130 5.29 11.55 -9.03
N VAL A 131 4.71 11.65 -10.22
CA VAL A 131 3.34 11.20 -10.50
C VAL A 131 3.32 10.53 -11.88
N ALA A 132 2.66 9.39 -11.95
CA ALA A 132 2.45 8.63 -13.17
C ALA A 132 0.97 8.27 -13.31
N VAL A 133 0.53 8.06 -14.55
CA VAL A 133 -0.87 7.80 -14.90
C VAL A 133 -1.03 6.49 -15.68
N GLY A 134 -2.11 5.77 -15.42
CA GLY A 134 -2.52 4.56 -16.13
C GLY A 134 -4.03 4.50 -16.31
N ASP A 135 -4.49 3.70 -17.28
CA ASP A 135 -5.92 3.51 -17.56
C ASP A 135 -6.54 2.40 -16.70
N LYS A 136 -5.73 1.68 -15.92
CA LYS A 136 -6.13 0.55 -15.08
C LYS A 136 -5.40 0.57 -13.74
N PRO A 137 -5.99 0.00 -12.67
CA PRO A 137 -5.34 -0.04 -11.37
C PRO A 137 -4.07 -0.91 -11.36
N GLU A 138 -3.97 -1.91 -12.22
CA GLU A 138 -2.76 -2.72 -12.43
C GLU A 138 -1.73 -2.08 -13.37
N GLY A 139 -1.97 -0.87 -13.88
CA GLY A 139 -1.09 -0.22 -14.86
C GLY A 139 -1.15 -0.85 -16.26
N PRO A 140 -0.06 -0.74 -17.06
CA PRO A 140 1.19 -0.06 -16.73
C PRO A 140 0.99 1.45 -16.58
N PHE A 141 1.66 2.05 -15.60
CA PHE A 141 1.69 3.49 -15.40
C PHE A 141 2.82 4.13 -16.21
N LYS A 142 2.61 5.38 -16.64
CA LYS A 142 3.60 6.18 -17.37
C LYS A 142 3.82 7.51 -16.68
N ASP A 143 5.07 7.97 -16.62
CA ASP A 143 5.42 9.28 -16.07
C ASP A 143 4.56 10.38 -16.71
N LEU A 144 3.84 11.13 -15.87
CA LEU A 144 2.93 12.17 -16.32
C LEU A 144 3.68 13.45 -16.71
N LEU A 145 4.85 13.71 -16.11
CA LEU A 145 5.51 15.02 -16.16
C LEU A 145 6.89 15.02 -16.81
N GLY A 146 7.58 13.88 -16.81
CA GLY A 146 8.99 13.80 -17.24
C GLY A 146 9.96 14.44 -16.24
N LYS A 147 9.49 14.83 -15.06
CA LYS A 147 10.24 15.44 -13.95
C LYS A 147 9.52 15.22 -12.62
N PRO A 148 10.18 15.44 -11.47
CA PRO A 148 9.49 15.41 -10.17
C PRO A 148 8.35 16.44 -10.11
N LEU A 149 7.21 16.03 -9.53
CA LEU A 149 6.09 16.89 -9.14
C LEU A 149 6.52 17.83 -7.99
N ILE A 150 7.20 17.27 -6.99
CA ILE A 150 7.83 18.01 -5.89
C ILE A 150 9.28 17.55 -5.80
N GLY A 151 10.21 18.38 -6.27
CA GLY A 151 11.64 18.08 -6.31
C GLY A 151 12.51 18.95 -5.42
N GLN A 152 11.91 19.62 -4.43
CA GLN A 152 12.61 20.50 -3.50
C GLN A 152 12.24 20.17 -2.06
N ILE A 153 13.25 20.27 -1.18
CA ILE A 153 13.10 20.22 0.26
C ILE A 153 12.55 21.58 0.71
N ILE A 154 11.29 21.58 1.17
CA ILE A 154 10.56 22.75 1.65
C ILE A 154 10.21 22.56 3.11
N ASN A 155 10.41 23.58 3.95
CA ASN A 155 10.21 23.51 5.41
C ASN A 155 11.01 22.38 6.07
N LYS A 156 12.18 22.03 5.51
CA LYS A 156 13.01 20.88 5.92
C LYS A 156 12.34 19.51 5.75
N ALA A 157 11.18 19.42 5.12
CA ALA A 157 10.54 18.17 4.78
C ALA A 157 11.16 17.59 3.51
N GLN A 158 11.76 16.40 3.63
CA GLN A 158 12.27 15.67 2.48
C GLN A 158 11.09 15.25 1.57
N PRO A 159 11.15 15.42 0.24
CA PRO A 159 10.05 15.05 -0.66
C PRO A 159 9.99 13.53 -0.88
N ILE A 160 9.51 12.82 0.15
CA ILE A 160 9.24 11.38 0.18
C ILE A 160 7.91 11.11 0.90
N ASP A 161 7.49 9.84 0.92
CA ASP A 161 6.36 9.32 1.70
C ASP A 161 5.10 10.16 1.51
N GLN A 162 4.74 10.40 0.26
CA GLN A 162 3.52 11.13 -0.04
C GLN A 162 2.28 10.29 0.21
N PHE A 163 1.23 10.92 0.74
CA PHE A 163 -0.11 10.37 0.88
C PHE A 163 -1.13 11.32 0.27
N VAL A 164 -2.00 10.78 -0.58
CA VAL A 164 -2.99 11.56 -1.33
C VAL A 164 -4.40 11.18 -0.92
N PHE A 165 -5.20 12.18 -0.60
CA PHE A 165 -6.62 12.02 -0.30
C PHE A 165 -7.44 13.15 -0.91
N LYS A 166 -8.71 12.84 -1.20
CA LYS A 166 -9.72 13.82 -1.59
C LYS A 166 -10.53 14.18 -0.35
N ASP A 167 -10.62 15.46 -0.03
CA ASP A 167 -11.42 15.95 1.10
C ASP A 167 -12.86 16.25 0.66
N ASP A 168 -13.73 16.55 1.64
CA ASP A 168 -15.15 16.82 1.43
C ASP A 168 -15.43 18.05 0.55
N ASP A 169 -14.48 18.97 0.44
CA ASP A 169 -14.55 20.12 -0.47
C ASP A 169 -14.26 19.75 -1.94
N GLY A 170 -13.94 18.48 -2.20
CA GLY A 170 -13.60 17.96 -3.52
C GLY A 170 -12.14 18.16 -3.90
N GLN A 171 -11.35 18.86 -3.09
CA GLN A 171 -9.93 19.10 -3.32
C GLN A 171 -9.12 17.84 -3.03
N TYR A 172 -8.14 17.58 -3.89
CA TYR A 172 -7.11 16.59 -3.61
C TYR A 172 -5.96 17.26 -2.87
N TYR A 173 -5.60 16.71 -1.72
CA TYR A 173 -4.47 17.12 -0.92
C TYR A 173 -3.39 16.04 -0.97
N MET A 174 -2.14 16.47 -0.87
CA MET A 174 -0.99 15.60 -0.63
C MET A 174 -0.34 16.01 0.68
N ILE A 175 -0.15 15.05 1.58
CA ILE A 175 0.74 15.17 2.72
C ILE A 175 2.03 14.47 2.34
N TYR A 176 3.18 15.07 2.59
CA TYR A 176 4.47 14.44 2.33
C TYR A 176 5.54 14.94 3.29
N GLY A 177 6.59 14.15 3.48
CA GLY A 177 7.73 14.61 4.26
C GLY A 177 8.48 13.50 4.99
N GLY A 178 9.80 13.47 4.81
CA GLY A 178 10.73 12.77 5.67
C GLY A 178 11.52 13.73 6.58
N TRP A 179 12.50 13.19 7.31
CA TRP A 179 13.38 13.92 8.23
C TRP A 179 12.67 14.66 9.35
N GLY A 180 11.53 14.11 9.78
CA GLY A 180 10.80 14.64 10.92
C GLY A 180 10.04 15.93 10.65
N GLN A 181 9.77 16.25 9.39
CA GLN A 181 8.88 17.34 8.99
C GLN A 181 7.92 16.88 7.90
N CYS A 182 6.68 17.38 7.90
CA CYS A 182 5.74 17.13 6.82
C CYS A 182 4.91 18.36 6.43
N ASN A 183 4.74 18.52 5.13
CA ASN A 183 3.88 19.54 4.54
C ASN A 183 2.58 18.91 4.05
N ILE A 184 1.53 19.73 4.00
CA ILE A 184 0.33 19.48 3.20
C ILE A 184 0.24 20.53 2.09
N VAL A 185 -0.12 20.08 0.89
CA VAL A 185 -0.27 20.89 -0.32
C VAL A 185 -1.59 20.59 -1.04
N ARG A 186 -2.11 21.56 -1.80
CA ARG A 186 -3.23 21.35 -2.73
C ARG A 186 -2.68 20.88 -4.07
N LEU A 187 -3.16 19.75 -4.57
CA LEU A 187 -2.84 19.31 -5.92
C LEU A 187 -3.71 20.05 -6.94
N LYS A 188 -3.15 20.39 -8.10
CA LYS A 188 -3.97 20.81 -9.25
C LYS A 188 -4.92 19.69 -9.64
N ASN A 189 -6.07 20.04 -10.21
CA ASN A 189 -7.11 19.07 -10.59
C ASN A 189 -6.64 18.02 -11.63
N ASP A 190 -5.61 18.32 -12.42
CA ASP A 190 -4.99 17.42 -13.38
C ASP A 190 -3.76 16.68 -12.83
N PHE A 191 -3.42 16.90 -11.55
CA PHE A 191 -2.25 16.39 -10.85
C PHE A 191 -0.90 16.76 -11.49
N THR A 192 -0.84 17.79 -12.33
CA THR A 192 0.41 18.23 -12.99
C THR A 192 1.25 19.18 -12.15
N GLY A 193 0.77 19.53 -10.96
CA GLY A 193 1.42 20.48 -10.07
C GLY A 193 0.65 20.64 -8.77
N ILE A 194 1.12 21.58 -7.96
CA ILE A 194 0.44 22.06 -6.77
C ILE A 194 -0.08 23.48 -7.00
N GLU A 195 -1.01 23.92 -6.18
CA GLU A 195 -1.57 25.28 -6.21
C GLU A 195 -1.60 25.92 -4.81
N PRO A 196 -1.59 27.26 -4.72
CA PRO A 196 -1.71 27.95 -3.44
C PRO A 196 -3.04 27.67 -2.73
N PHE A 197 -3.00 27.68 -1.41
CA PHE A 197 -4.16 27.80 -0.54
C PHE A 197 -4.80 29.19 -0.67
N LYS A 198 -6.02 29.35 -0.14
CA LYS A 198 -6.79 30.61 -0.21
C LYS A 198 -6.08 31.79 0.46
N ASP A 199 -5.21 31.53 1.43
CA ASP A 199 -4.39 32.53 2.11
C ASP A 199 -3.07 32.84 1.40
N GLY A 200 -2.83 32.22 0.24
CA GLY A 200 -1.66 32.46 -0.60
C GLY A 200 -0.44 31.59 -0.28
N GLU A 201 -0.46 30.82 0.81
CA GLU A 201 0.59 29.84 1.08
C GLU A 201 0.53 28.68 0.07
N THR A 202 1.67 28.09 -0.30
CA THR A 202 1.69 26.88 -1.15
C THR A 202 1.93 25.61 -0.34
N TYR A 203 2.68 25.70 0.75
CA TYR A 203 3.06 24.58 1.61
C TYR A 203 2.68 24.91 3.04
N LYS A 204 1.82 24.10 3.66
CA LYS A 204 1.47 24.23 5.07
C LYS A 204 2.21 23.17 5.89
N LEU A 205 3.00 23.59 6.87
CA LEU A 205 3.67 22.68 7.79
C LEU A 205 2.66 22.13 8.80
N ILE A 206 2.47 20.81 8.84
CA ILE A 206 1.50 20.15 9.75
C ILE A 206 2.15 19.11 10.66
N THR A 207 3.48 19.20 10.81
CA THR A 207 4.32 18.26 11.57
C THR A 207 3.81 18.06 13.02
N PRO A 208 3.34 16.86 13.38
CA PRO A 208 3.04 16.53 14.76
C PRO A 208 4.33 16.24 15.54
N LYS A 209 4.21 16.23 16.87
CA LYS A 209 5.32 15.83 17.74
C LYS A 209 5.80 14.41 17.40
N ASP A 210 7.12 14.22 17.38
CA ASP A 210 7.82 12.95 17.15
C ASP A 210 7.62 12.33 15.74
N TYR A 211 7.08 13.10 14.78
CA TYR A 211 7.00 12.71 13.38
C TYR A 211 8.37 12.32 12.83
N VAL A 212 8.41 11.28 11.98
CA VAL A 212 9.58 10.93 11.16
C VAL A 212 9.20 10.93 9.68
N GLU A 213 8.19 10.14 9.30
CA GLU A 213 7.80 9.86 7.91
C GLU A 213 6.42 9.14 7.83
N GLY A 214 6.05 8.63 6.64
CA GLY A 214 4.89 7.74 6.44
C GLY A 214 3.52 8.32 6.85
N PRO A 215 3.12 9.51 6.39
CA PRO A 215 1.86 10.13 6.73
C PRO A 215 0.67 9.34 6.14
N VAL A 216 -0.39 9.16 6.92
CA VAL A 216 -1.69 8.62 6.45
C VAL A 216 -2.81 9.43 7.09
N MET A 217 -3.75 9.88 6.28
CA MET A 217 -4.92 10.62 6.77
C MET A 217 -6.23 10.00 6.30
N PHE A 218 -7.16 9.80 7.22
CA PHE A 218 -8.53 9.39 6.87
C PHE A 218 -9.55 10.14 7.71
N LYS A 219 -10.78 10.22 7.20
CA LYS A 219 -11.90 10.84 7.90
C LYS A 219 -12.81 9.79 8.49
N ARG A 220 -13.22 9.99 9.75
CA ARG A 220 -14.22 9.14 10.42
C ARG A 220 -15.07 9.99 11.35
N LYS A 221 -16.40 9.92 11.17
CA LYS A 221 -17.38 10.68 11.98
C LYS A 221 -17.08 12.18 12.08
N GLY A 222 -16.72 12.79 10.95
CA GLY A 222 -16.43 14.22 10.85
C GLY A 222 -15.05 14.67 11.34
N LYS A 223 -14.21 13.76 11.85
CA LYS A 223 -12.85 14.08 12.34
C LYS A 223 -11.78 13.52 11.41
N TYR A 224 -10.63 14.20 11.34
CA TYR A 224 -9.44 13.76 10.63
C TYR A 224 -8.54 12.96 11.57
N TYR A 225 -8.26 11.72 11.20
CA TYR A 225 -7.29 10.86 11.88
C TYR A 225 -6.01 10.94 11.09
N PHE A 226 -4.98 11.51 11.70
CA PHE A 226 -3.67 11.62 11.09
C PHE A 226 -2.71 10.66 11.78
N MET A 227 -2.07 9.79 11.01
CA MET A 227 -1.15 8.77 11.47
C MET A 227 0.21 8.94 10.79
N TRP A 228 1.27 8.54 11.46
CA TRP A 228 2.64 8.65 10.97
C TRP A 228 3.56 7.64 11.61
N SER A 229 4.71 7.37 10.97
CA SER A 229 5.77 6.57 11.54
C SER A 229 6.67 7.40 12.48
N GLU A 230 7.08 6.79 13.58
CA GLU A 230 8.09 7.29 14.53
C GLU A 230 9.22 6.27 14.66
N GLY A 231 10.40 6.71 15.09
CA GLY A 231 11.58 5.83 15.21
C GLY A 231 12.24 5.51 13.88
N GLY A 232 13.30 4.69 13.89
CA GLY A 232 14.02 4.31 12.67
C GLY A 232 13.46 3.04 12.05
N TRP A 233 13.14 3.03 10.75
CA TRP A 233 12.54 1.88 10.04
C TRP A 233 13.35 0.57 10.11
N THR A 234 14.66 0.64 10.39
CA THR A 234 15.50 -0.54 10.62
C THR A 234 15.52 -1.03 12.07
N GLY A 235 15.08 -0.19 13.01
CA GLY A 235 15.27 -0.34 14.44
C GLY A 235 14.03 -0.85 15.21
N PRO A 236 14.22 -1.16 16.51
CA PRO A 236 13.18 -1.73 17.36
C PRO A 236 12.15 -0.69 17.85
N ASP A 237 12.43 0.59 17.64
CA ASP A 237 11.57 1.70 18.04
C ASP A 237 10.62 2.16 16.92
N TYR A 238 10.72 1.56 15.72
CA TYR A 238 9.79 1.83 14.63
C TYR A 238 8.36 1.48 15.03
N ARG A 239 7.46 2.44 14.85
CA ARG A 239 6.06 2.35 15.28
C ARG A 239 5.21 3.37 14.55
N VAL A 240 3.90 3.20 14.61
CA VAL A 240 2.93 4.18 14.10
C VAL A 240 2.25 4.88 15.27
N ALA A 241 2.22 6.19 15.22
CA ALA A 241 1.44 7.04 16.13
C ALA A 241 0.31 7.75 15.39
N TYR A 242 -0.57 8.40 16.14
CA TYR A 242 -1.67 9.14 15.56
C TYR A 242 -2.14 10.33 16.42
N ALA A 243 -2.89 11.20 15.76
CA ALA A 243 -3.65 12.31 16.32
C ALA A 243 -5.05 12.35 15.70
N ILE A 244 -5.95 13.10 16.32
CA ILE A 244 -7.28 13.41 15.79
C ILE A 244 -7.40 14.94 15.73
N GLY A 245 -7.89 15.46 14.60
CA GLY A 245 -8.10 16.89 14.36
C GLY A 245 -9.47 17.20 13.75
N ASP A 246 -9.83 18.48 13.82
CA ASP A 246 -11.05 19.04 13.22
C ASP A 246 -10.86 19.55 11.79
N SER A 247 -9.61 19.64 11.36
CA SER A 247 -9.18 20.15 10.06
C SER A 247 -8.08 19.26 9.51
N PRO A 248 -7.96 19.08 8.18
CA PRO A 248 -6.83 18.37 7.59
C PRO A 248 -5.50 19.11 7.81
N PHE A 249 -5.56 20.38 8.22
CA PHE A 249 -4.40 21.25 8.47
C PHE A 249 -3.98 21.26 9.95
N GLY A 250 -4.62 20.46 10.80
CA GLY A 250 -4.34 20.41 12.24
C GLY A 250 -4.94 21.58 13.03
N PRO A 251 -4.40 21.88 14.23
CA PRO A 251 -3.23 21.24 14.83
C PRO A 251 -3.46 19.76 15.17
N PHE A 252 -2.41 18.95 15.06
CA PHE A 252 -2.43 17.52 15.37
C PHE A 252 -1.65 17.22 16.64
N ASN A 253 -2.38 17.09 17.75
CA ASN A 253 -1.80 16.72 19.05
C ASN A 253 -1.71 15.19 19.15
N ARG A 254 -0.49 14.66 19.32
CA ARG A 254 -0.22 13.22 19.43
C ARG A 254 -1.03 12.58 20.56
N ILE A 255 -1.80 11.54 20.24
CA ILE A 255 -2.65 10.81 21.19
C ILE A 255 -1.96 9.55 21.69
N GLY A 256 -1.35 8.75 20.80
CA GLY A 256 -0.72 7.49 21.22
C GLY A 256 -0.13 6.69 20.08
N THR A 257 0.48 5.56 20.44
CA THR A 257 1.02 4.57 19.51
C THR A 257 -0.04 3.53 19.20
N ILE A 258 -0.25 3.23 17.92
CA ILE A 258 -1.27 2.30 17.45
C ILE A 258 -0.68 1.01 16.88
N LEU A 259 0.55 1.02 16.37
CA LEU A 259 1.23 -0.13 15.80
C LEU A 259 2.66 -0.11 16.30
N LYS A 260 3.16 -1.24 16.75
CA LYS A 260 4.55 -1.46 17.13
C LYS A 260 4.87 -2.94 16.96
N GLN A 261 6.16 -3.27 16.96
CA GLN A 261 6.59 -4.66 16.98
C GLN A 261 6.05 -5.44 18.19
N ASP A 262 5.88 -6.74 17.99
CA ASP A 262 5.76 -7.73 19.05
C ASP A 262 6.92 -8.71 18.85
N ALA A 263 7.90 -8.68 19.76
CA ALA A 263 9.13 -9.45 19.63
C ALA A 263 8.91 -10.98 19.60
N SER A 264 7.71 -11.46 19.96
CA SER A 264 7.34 -12.87 19.81
C SER A 264 6.80 -13.24 18.41
N ILE A 265 6.49 -12.23 17.58
CA ILE A 265 5.88 -12.40 16.25
C ILE A 265 6.76 -11.82 15.15
N ALA A 266 7.19 -10.55 15.27
CA ALA A 266 7.93 -9.82 14.26
C ALA A 266 8.50 -8.50 14.82
N THR A 267 9.57 -8.00 14.20
CA THR A 267 10.21 -6.71 14.53
C THR A 267 9.91 -5.64 13.49
N GLY A 268 10.27 -4.38 13.78
CA GLY A 268 10.24 -3.29 12.78
C GLY A 268 8.88 -3.05 12.15
N ALA A 269 7.79 -3.18 12.93
CA ALA A 269 6.44 -2.91 12.43
C ALA A 269 6.17 -1.40 12.40
N GLY A 270 6.03 -0.85 11.19
CA GLY A 270 5.68 0.54 10.93
C GLY A 270 5.20 0.68 9.49
N HIS A 271 5.37 1.86 8.88
CA HIS A 271 4.80 2.30 7.59
C HIS A 271 3.54 1.56 7.14
N HIS A 272 2.44 2.29 7.05
CA HIS A 272 1.13 1.69 6.95
C HIS A 272 0.23 2.45 5.99
N SER A 273 -0.92 1.86 5.72
CA SER A 273 -2.10 2.49 5.15
C SER A 273 -3.34 1.89 5.80
N VAL A 274 -4.50 2.50 5.53
CA VAL A 274 -5.76 2.14 6.17
C VAL A 274 -6.84 1.91 5.12
N ILE A 275 -7.57 0.82 5.24
CA ILE A 275 -8.76 0.54 4.45
C ILE A 275 -10.00 0.65 5.34
N GLN A 276 -11.01 1.38 4.87
CA GLN A 276 -12.38 1.27 5.34
C GLN A 276 -13.18 0.38 4.38
N VAL A 277 -13.96 -0.56 4.91
CA VAL A 277 -14.96 -1.26 4.09
C VAL A 277 -16.04 -0.27 3.67
N PRO A 278 -16.35 -0.12 2.36
CA PRO A 278 -17.26 0.90 1.87
C PRO A 278 -18.62 0.85 2.58
N GLY A 279 -19.08 2.00 3.08
CA GLY A 279 -20.35 2.15 3.79
C GLY A 279 -20.39 1.53 5.18
N LYS A 280 -19.25 1.11 5.77
CA LYS A 280 -19.20 0.47 7.08
C LYS A 280 -18.11 1.07 7.97
N ASP A 281 -18.35 1.05 9.27
CA ASP A 281 -17.34 1.40 10.28
C ASP A 281 -16.45 0.18 10.61
N GLU A 282 -15.92 -0.46 9.55
CA GLU A 282 -15.07 -1.65 9.62
C GLU A 282 -13.74 -1.35 8.92
N TRP A 283 -12.64 -1.50 9.65
CA TRP A 283 -11.35 -0.94 9.26
C TRP A 283 -10.23 -1.97 9.37
N TYR A 284 -9.26 -1.82 8.48
CA TYR A 284 -8.05 -2.63 8.42
C TYR A 284 -6.85 -1.71 8.32
N ILE A 285 -5.76 -2.09 8.97
CA ILE A 285 -4.45 -1.51 8.75
C ILE A 285 -3.63 -2.47 7.89
N VAL A 286 -3.05 -1.96 6.82
CA VAL A 286 -2.05 -2.69 6.01
C VAL A 286 -0.71 -2.05 6.34
N TYR A 287 0.29 -2.85 6.66
CA TYR A 287 1.57 -2.36 7.18
C TYR A 287 2.69 -3.30 6.79
N HIS A 288 3.94 -2.92 7.01
CA HIS A 288 5.05 -3.87 6.90
C HIS A 288 5.65 -4.24 8.25
N ARG A 289 6.29 -5.40 8.31
CA ARG A 289 7.10 -5.85 9.45
C ARG A 289 8.29 -6.66 8.96
N ARG A 290 9.22 -6.99 9.85
CA ARG A 290 10.32 -7.91 9.60
C ARG A 290 10.09 -9.26 10.28
N PRO A 291 10.11 -10.39 9.55
CA PRO A 291 10.04 -11.71 10.17
C PRO A 291 11.19 -11.93 11.16
N LEU A 292 10.95 -12.68 12.24
CA LEU A 292 11.99 -12.98 13.25
C LEU A 292 13.17 -13.79 12.71
N THR A 293 13.00 -14.44 11.55
CA THR A 293 14.07 -15.16 10.85
C THR A 293 15.05 -14.24 10.12
N GLU A 294 14.74 -12.95 10.02
CA GLU A 294 15.47 -11.99 9.19
C GLU A 294 16.07 -10.85 10.03
N THR A 295 17.30 -10.46 9.69
CA THR A 295 18.00 -9.33 10.32
C THR A 295 18.27 -8.17 9.37
N ASP A 296 18.27 -8.39 8.05
CA ASP A 296 18.45 -7.33 7.06
C ASP A 296 17.26 -6.34 7.11
N GLY A 297 17.57 -5.04 7.13
CA GLY A 297 16.59 -3.96 7.06
C GLY A 297 15.60 -4.11 5.91
N ASN A 298 16.05 -4.62 4.77
CA ASN A 298 15.28 -4.70 3.55
C ASN A 298 14.34 -5.92 3.51
N HIS A 299 14.45 -6.88 4.43
CA HIS A 299 13.60 -8.07 4.47
C HIS A 299 12.24 -7.78 5.15
N ARG A 300 11.53 -6.80 4.59
CA ARG A 300 10.21 -6.36 5.05
C ARG A 300 9.11 -7.09 4.29
N VAL A 301 8.06 -7.49 4.99
CA VAL A 301 6.92 -8.19 4.42
C VAL A 301 5.63 -7.44 4.74
N THR A 302 4.71 -7.41 3.78
CA THR A 302 3.42 -6.72 3.91
C THR A 302 2.41 -7.60 4.66
N CYS A 303 1.73 -7.01 5.64
CA CYS A 303 0.80 -7.64 6.54
C CYS A 303 -0.49 -6.84 6.66
N ILE A 304 -1.55 -7.49 7.12
CA ILE A 304 -2.85 -6.86 7.38
C ILE A 304 -3.41 -7.35 8.71
N ASP A 305 -4.00 -6.42 9.47
CA ASP A 305 -4.75 -6.73 10.68
C ASP A 305 -5.95 -5.79 10.83
N LYS A 306 -6.91 -6.16 11.67
CA LYS A 306 -8.08 -5.31 11.94
C LYS A 306 -7.70 -4.11 12.80
N MET A 307 -8.26 -2.95 12.47
CA MET A 307 -8.15 -1.73 13.26
C MET A 307 -9.50 -1.44 13.92
N TYR A 308 -9.46 -1.11 15.21
CA TYR A 308 -10.65 -0.85 16.02
C TYR A 308 -10.59 0.52 16.67
N PHE A 309 -11.76 1.01 17.06
CA PHE A 309 -11.90 2.28 17.78
C PHE A 309 -12.66 2.04 19.08
N ASP A 310 -12.31 2.79 20.12
CA ASP A 310 -13.07 2.79 21.36
C ASP A 310 -14.36 3.64 21.25
N LYS A 311 -15.12 3.68 22.35
CA LYS A 311 -16.37 4.44 22.45
C LYS A 311 -16.18 5.96 22.29
N ASP A 312 -14.98 6.47 22.60
CA ASP A 312 -14.63 7.89 22.52
C ASP A 312 -14.01 8.24 21.14
N GLY A 313 -13.91 7.25 20.25
CA GLY A 313 -13.39 7.39 18.90
C GLY A 313 -11.88 7.23 18.78
N LYS A 314 -11.15 6.92 19.85
CA LYS A 314 -9.69 6.71 19.78
C LYS A 314 -9.37 5.39 19.09
N ILE A 315 -8.26 5.34 18.36
CA ILE A 315 -7.76 4.09 17.75
C ILE A 315 -7.21 3.21 18.88
N LEU A 316 -7.68 1.96 18.94
CA LEU A 316 -7.14 0.94 19.82
C LEU A 316 -5.82 0.39 19.24
N PRO A 317 -4.81 0.09 20.07
CA PRO A 317 -3.57 -0.53 19.59
C PRO A 317 -3.85 -1.81 18.80
N VAL A 318 -3.28 -1.88 17.61
CA VAL A 318 -3.37 -3.02 16.71
C VAL A 318 -2.53 -4.15 17.28
N LYS A 319 -3.12 -5.35 17.32
CA LYS A 319 -2.41 -6.58 17.62
C LYS A 319 -1.92 -7.16 16.30
N ILE A 320 -0.61 -7.22 16.10
CA ILE A 320 -0.03 -7.89 14.93
C ILE A 320 -0.22 -9.41 15.06
N THR A 321 -0.55 -10.09 13.96
CA THR A 321 -0.84 -11.54 13.98
C THR A 321 -0.10 -12.30 12.89
N ASN A 322 -0.06 -13.64 12.98
CA ASN A 322 0.36 -14.50 11.87
C ASN A 322 -0.83 -14.94 11.01
N GLU A 323 -2.02 -14.92 11.60
CA GLU A 323 -3.27 -15.36 10.99
C GLU A 323 -3.81 -14.33 9.99
N GLY A 324 -3.57 -13.04 10.23
CA GLY A 324 -4.12 -11.93 9.45
C GLY A 324 -5.64 -11.83 9.61
N VAL A 325 -6.34 -11.60 8.50
CA VAL A 325 -7.78 -11.31 8.49
C VAL A 325 -8.60 -12.39 7.81
N THR A 326 -9.89 -12.48 8.14
CA THR A 326 -10.84 -13.38 7.48
C THR A 326 -11.35 -12.79 6.17
N ALA A 327 -11.85 -13.66 5.29
CA ALA A 327 -12.40 -13.28 3.99
C ALA A 327 -13.49 -12.22 4.12
N ARG A 328 -13.36 -11.14 3.36
CA ARG A 328 -14.27 -10.00 3.36
C ARG A 328 -14.50 -9.47 1.95
N LYS A 329 -15.61 -9.87 1.32
CA LYS A 329 -15.99 -9.35 0.00
C LYS A 329 -16.61 -7.96 0.07
N ILE A 330 -16.33 -7.13 -0.92
CA ILE A 330 -17.03 -5.86 -1.16
C ILE A 330 -18.32 -6.17 -1.93
N LYS A 331 -19.45 -5.65 -1.45
CA LYS A 331 -20.77 -5.86 -2.08
C LYS A 331 -21.00 -4.87 -3.22
#